data_AF-A0A2E1EJ28-F1
#
_entry.id   AF-A0A2E1EJ28-F1
#
_cell.length_a   1.000
_cell.length_b   1.000
_cell.length_c   1.000
_cell.angle_alpha   90.00
_cell.angle_beta   90.00
_cell.angle_gamma   90.00
#
_symmetry.space_group_name_H-M   'P 1'
#
loop_
_entity.id
_entity.type
_entity.pdbx_description
1 polymer ?
#
loop_
_entity_poly.entity_id
_entity_poly.type
_entity_poly.pdbx_seq_one_letter_code
_entity_poly.pdbx_strand_id
1 'polypeptide(L)' 'MPIGKYQRWIAIQIFNKAPYLVSRIELVHPDRFSERELMEARAEHGRKIQSYVRENRPGRNDQCPCGAGLGFKRCHGR' A
#
# COMPACT_ATOMS: atom_id res chain seq x y z
N MET A 1 8.46 36.88 -6.02
CA MET A 1 7.13 36.32 -5.70
C MET A 1 7.16 35.85 -4.26
N PRO A 2 6.25 36.30 -3.37
CA PRO A 2 6.28 35.86 -1.99
C PRO A 2 5.77 34.41 -1.90
N ILE A 3 6.65 33.50 -1.54
CA ILE A 3 6.37 32.07 -1.39
C ILE A 3 5.71 31.88 -0.02
N GLY A 4 4.38 31.97 0.05
CA GLY A 4 3.52 31.35 1.07
C GLY A 4 3.67 31.79 2.54
N LYS A 5 2.57 31.63 3.30
CA LYS A 5 2.44 32.00 4.73
C LYS A 5 3.17 31.04 5.70
N TYR A 6 3.79 29.96 5.21
CA TYR A 6 4.24 28.84 6.03
C TYR A 6 5.74 28.60 5.89
N GLN A 7 6.43 28.49 7.03
CA GLN A 7 7.89 28.38 7.12
C GLN A 7 8.42 26.93 6.98
N ARG A 8 7.54 25.93 7.01
CA ARG A 8 7.90 24.51 6.95
C ARG A 8 6.93 23.78 6.04
N TRP A 9 7.48 22.95 5.17
CA TRP A 9 6.74 22.19 4.17
C TRP A 9 7.00 20.71 4.37
N ILE A 10 5.96 19.89 4.31
CA ILE A 10 6.07 18.44 4.20
C ILE A 10 5.60 18.09 2.79
N ALA A 11 6.51 17.55 1.98
CA ALA A 11 6.18 17.04 0.65
C ALA A 11 5.90 15.54 0.74
N ILE A 12 4.68 15.12 0.42
CA ILE A 12 4.29 13.70 0.36
C ILE A 12 4.03 13.37 -1.11
N GLN A 13 4.83 12.46 -1.67
CA GLN A 13 4.61 11.95 -3.01
C GLN A 13 3.70 10.71 -2.94
N ILE A 14 2.53 10.79 -3.57
CA ILE A 14 1.57 9.68 -3.64
C ILE A 14 1.62 9.08 -5.04
N PHE A 15 2.04 7.82 -5.14
CA PHE A 15 2.01 7.07 -6.40
C PHE A 15 0.72 6.26 -6.48
N ASN A 16 -0.24 6.76 -7.25
CA ASN A 16 -1.45 6.01 -7.53
C ASN A 16 -1.18 4.96 -8.61
N LYS A 17 -1.19 3.69 -8.23
CA LYS A 17 -1.05 2.54 -9.15
C LYS A 17 -2.40 2.00 -9.64
N ALA A 18 -3.50 2.59 -9.19
CA ALA A 18 -4.85 2.23 -9.60
C ALA A 18 -5.31 3.13 -10.75
N PRO A 19 -6.28 2.68 -11.57
CA PRO A 19 -6.82 3.47 -12.68
C PRO A 19 -7.71 4.64 -12.21
N TYR A 20 -7.96 4.75 -10.90
CA TYR A 20 -8.80 5.81 -10.35
C TYR A 20 -8.03 7.13 -10.26
N LEU A 21 -8.68 8.26 -10.51
CA LEU A 21 -8.08 9.58 -10.29
C LEU A 21 -8.15 9.97 -8.82
N VAL A 22 -7.06 10.54 -8.28
CA VAL A 22 -7.08 11.14 -6.94
C VAL A 22 -7.86 12.47 -7.05
N SER A 23 -9.05 12.52 -6.48
CA SER A 23 -9.96 13.68 -6.61
C SER A 23 -9.81 14.70 -5.49
N ARG A 24 -9.74 14.25 -4.24
CA ARG A 24 -9.62 15.11 -3.06
C ARG A 24 -8.70 14.50 -2.02
N ILE A 25 -7.78 15.32 -1.51
CA ILE A 25 -6.91 14.98 -0.38
C ILE A 25 -7.32 15.90 0.76
N GLU A 26 -7.82 15.32 1.84
CA GLU A 26 -8.19 16.06 3.06
C GLU A 26 -7.17 15.77 4.16
N LEU A 27 -6.65 16.83 4.78
CA LEU A 27 -5.81 16.69 5.96
C LEU A 27 -6.72 16.50 7.18
N VAL A 28 -6.68 15.32 7.76
CA VAL A 28 -7.47 15.00 8.95
C VAL A 28 -6.57 15.02 10.17
N HIS A 29 -6.89 15.88 11.14
CA HIS A 29 -6.13 15.95 12.38
C HIS A 29 -6.66 14.95 13.43
N PRO A 30 -5.78 14.31 14.24
CA PRO A 30 -6.18 13.29 15.21
C PRO A 30 -7.07 13.82 16.35
N ASP A 31 -6.94 15.10 16.67
CA ASP A 31 -7.72 15.81 17.69
C ASP A 31 -9.21 15.95 17.33
N ARG A 32 -9.59 15.66 16.08
CA ARG A 32 -10.99 15.64 15.64
C ARG A 32 -11.72 14.35 16.00
N PHE A 33 -11.02 13.35 16.54
CA PHE A 33 -11.59 12.06 16.86
C PHE A 33 -11.35 11.71 18.33
N SER A 34 -12.32 11.04 18.92
CA SER A 34 -12.15 10.38 20.21
C SER A 34 -11.16 9.21 20.11
N GLU A 35 -10.58 8.84 21.24
CA GLU A 35 -9.68 7.67 21.33
C GLU A 35 -10.35 6.38 20.86
N ARG A 36 -11.67 6.24 21.10
CA ARG A 36 -12.47 5.10 20.62
C ARG A 36 -12.56 5.06 19.10
N GLU A 37 -12.90 6.19 18.46
CA GLU A 37 -13.00 6.29 16.99
C GLU A 37 -11.65 6.00 16.32
N LEU A 38 -10.54 6.47 16.91
CA LEU A 38 -9.20 6.17 16.41
C LEU A 38 -8.84 4.68 16.53
N MET A 39 -9.24 4.03 17.63
CA MET A 39 -9.01 2.60 17.85
C MET A 39 -9.80 1.74 16.86
N GLU A 40 -11.08 2.07 16.64
CA GLU A 40 -11.96 1.40 15.68
C GLU A 40 -11.43 1.54 14.24
N ALA A 41 -11.07 2.76 13.83
CA ALA A 41 -10.53 3.01 12.50
C ALA A 41 -9.21 2.24 12.26
N ARG A 42 -8.34 2.13 13.27
CA ARG A 42 -7.10 1.32 13.18
C ARG A 42 -7.40 -0.17 13.03
N ALA A 43 -8.35 -0.69 13.80
CA ALA A 43 -8.77 -2.10 13.72
C ALA A 43 -9.37 -2.43 12.34
N GLU A 44 -10.21 -1.54 11.79
CA GLU A 44 -10.78 -1.70 10.45
C GLU A 44 -9.69 -1.66 9.36
N HIS A 45 -8.76 -0.71 9.42
CA HIS A 45 -7.64 -0.65 8.48
C HIS A 45 -6.74 -1.89 8.57
N GLY A 46 -6.45 -2.39 9.78
CA GLY A 46 -5.69 -3.62 9.97
C GLY A 46 -6.36 -4.84 9.31
N ARG A 47 -7.69 -4.95 9.41
CA ARG A 47 -8.47 -5.98 8.73
C ARG A 47 -8.41 -5.87 7.21
N LYS A 48 -8.49 -4.66 6.65
CA LYS A 48 -8.38 -4.43 5.20
C LYS A 48 -6.98 -4.79 4.67
N ILE A 49 -5.92 -4.50 5.43
CA ILE A 49 -4.53 -4.79 5.03
C ILE A 49 -4.22 -6.30 5.06
N GLN A 50 -4.81 -7.06 6.00
CA GLN A 50 -4.62 -8.52 6.07
C GLN A 50 -5.13 -9.28 4.83
N SER A 51 -5.99 -8.67 4.01
CA SER A 51 -6.56 -9.33 2.82
C SER A 51 -5.62 -9.35 1.60
N TYR A 52 -4.49 -8.62 1.61
CA TYR A 52 -3.46 -8.77 0.58
C TYR A 52 -2.44 -9.85 0.98
N VAL A 53 -2.92 -11.08 1.15
CA VAL A 53 -2.02 -12.25 1.08
C VAL A 53 -1.78 -12.47 -0.40
N ARG A 54 -0.55 -12.19 -0.87
CA ARG A 54 -0.13 -12.50 -2.23
C ARG A 54 -0.36 -13.99 -2.46
N GLU A 55 -1.43 -14.34 -3.16
CA GLU A 55 -1.80 -15.72 -3.44
C GLU A 55 -0.56 -16.47 -3.97
N ASN A 56 -0.13 -17.48 -3.22
CA ASN A 56 0.66 -18.69 -3.53
C ASN A 56 1.46 -18.78 -4.86
N ARG A 57 1.98 -17.67 -5.39
CA ARG A 57 2.82 -17.68 -6.59
C ARG A 57 4.22 -18.10 -6.15
N PRO A 58 4.83 -19.09 -6.83
CA PRO A 58 6.21 -19.45 -6.58
C PRO A 58 7.08 -18.20 -6.69
N GLY A 59 7.97 -17.99 -5.72
CA GLY A 59 9.00 -16.99 -5.80
C GLY A 59 9.84 -17.21 -7.06
N ARG A 60 10.40 -16.13 -7.62
CA ARG A 60 11.18 -16.17 -8.87
C ARG A 60 12.29 -17.24 -8.86
N ASN A 61 12.89 -17.49 -7.69
CA ASN A 61 13.95 -18.49 -7.52
C ASN A 61 13.46 -19.85 -7.01
N ASP A 62 12.19 -19.97 -6.60
CA ASP A 62 11.63 -21.20 -6.05
C ASP A 62 11.53 -22.27 -7.13
N GLN A 63 11.43 -23.54 -6.73
CA GLN A 63 11.27 -24.63 -7.67
C GLN A 63 9.95 -24.48 -8.45
N CYS A 64 10.00 -24.69 -9.76
CA CYS A 64 8.83 -24.54 -10.60
C CYS A 64 7.82 -25.68 -10.33
N PRO A 65 6.53 -25.37 -10.10
CA PRO A 65 5.53 -26.37 -9.71
C PRO A 65 5.19 -27.40 -10.81
N CYS A 66 5.69 -27.21 -12.04
CA CYS A 66 5.52 -28.16 -13.15
C CYS A 66 6.32 -29.46 -13.03
N GLY A 67 7.16 -29.62 -11.99
CA GLY A 67 7.93 -30.84 -11.75
C GLY A 67 9.22 -30.99 -12.56
N ALA A 68 9.57 -30.04 -13.44
CA ALA A 68 10.76 -30.12 -14.28
C ALA A 68 12.12 -29.97 -13.55
N GLY A 69 12.12 -29.80 -12.22
CA GLY A 69 13.35 -29.62 -11.43
C GLY A 69 14.05 -28.25 -11.59
N LEU A 70 13.52 -27.36 -12.45
CA LEU A 70 14.07 -26.03 -12.69
C LEU A 70 13.46 -24.99 -11.75
N GLY A 71 14.23 -23.96 -11.40
CA GLY A 71 13.69 -22.78 -10.70
C GLY A 71 12.69 -22.00 -11.58
N PHE A 72 11.67 -21.39 -10.98
CA PHE A 72 10.52 -20.77 -11.65
C PHE A 72 10.95 -19.79 -12.75
N LYS A 73 11.92 -18.90 -12.50
CA LYS A 73 12.47 -17.96 -13.51
C LYS A 73 13.07 -18.60 -14.76
N ARG A 74 13.48 -19.86 -14.67
CA ARG A 74 14.09 -20.62 -15.78
C ARG A 74 13.08 -21.53 -16.49
N CYS A 75 11.83 -21.55 -16.03
CA CYS A 75 10.77 -22.39 -16.54
C CYS A 75 9.54 -21.51 -16.85
N HIS A 76 8.45 -21.65 -16.09
CA HIS A 76 7.18 -20.92 -16.32
C HIS A 76 7.16 -19.47 -15.82
N GLY A 77 8.24 -18.97 -15.23
CA GLY A 77 8.36 -17.60 -14.73
C GLY A 77 9.09 -16.65 -15.69
N ARG A 78 9.09 -16.93 -17.00
CA ARG A 78 9.59 -16.03 -18.05
C ARG A 78 8.50 -15.09 -18.54
#